data_AF-A0A1H8K636-F1
#
_entry.id   AF-A0A1H8K636-F1
#
_cell.length_a   1.000
_cell.length_b   1.000
_cell.length_c   1.000
_cell.angle_alpha   90.00
_cell.angle_beta   90.00
_cell.angle_gamma   90.00
#
_symmetry.space_group_name_H-M   'P 1'
#
loop_
_entity.id
_entity.type
_entity.pdbx_description
1 polymer ?
#
loop_
_entity_poly.entity_id
_entity_poly.type
_entity_poly.pdbx_seq_one_letter_code
_entity_poly.pdbx_strand_id
1 'polypeptide(L)' 'MSDRPRYFARSASDRTNDWPRWFVADRSKGGMNVTADLIREYRNPDHCGGVFLPRIAAEALAAEANGASHDPH' A
#
# COMPACT_ATOMS: atom_id res chain seq x y z
N MET A 1 -12.02 -2.29 -19.86
CA MET A 1 -12.33 -1.89 -18.48
C MET A 1 -11.07 -1.24 -17.94
N SER A 2 -11.11 -0.01 -17.45
CA SER A 2 -9.92 0.61 -16.84
C SER A 2 -9.56 -0.19 -15.59
N ASP A 3 -8.51 -1.01 -15.71
CA ASP A 3 -8.01 -1.84 -14.62
C ASP A 3 -7.47 -0.90 -13.54
N ARG A 4 -8.29 -0.62 -12.53
CA ARG A 4 -7.85 0.21 -11.41
C ARG A 4 -6.86 -0.65 -10.61
N PRO A 5 -5.68 -0.12 -10.27
CA PRO A 5 -4.70 -0.88 -9.50
C PRO A 5 -5.31 -1.40 -8.20
N ARG A 6 -5.07 -2.68 -7.92
CA ARG A 6 -5.58 -3.40 -6.75
C ARG A 6 -5.15 -2.72 -5.46
N TYR A 7 -3.86 -2.40 -5.37
CA TYR A 7 -3.27 -1.71 -4.22
C TYR A 7 -3.17 -0.21 -4.49
N PHE A 8 -3.47 0.62 -3.50
CA PHE A 8 -3.35 2.07 -3.63
C PHE A 8 -2.99 2.72 -2.30
N ALA A 9 -2.22 3.81 -2.36
CA ALA A 9 -1.90 4.60 -1.18
C ALA A 9 -3.10 5.46 -0.76
N ARG A 10 -3.38 5.52 0.55
CA ARG A 10 -4.44 6.34 1.14
C ARG A 10 -3.93 7.03 2.40
N SER A 11 -4.35 8.28 2.60
CA SER A 11 -4.11 9.01 3.85
C SER A 11 -4.87 8.35 5.00
N ALA A 12 -4.23 8.19 6.15
CA ALA A 12 -4.87 7.73 7.38
C ALA A 12 -5.84 8.76 7.99
N SER A 13 -5.84 9.99 7.47
CA SER A 13 -6.78 11.05 7.83
C SER A 13 -7.69 11.30 6.64
N ASP A 14 -9.00 11.21 6.83
CA ASP A 14 -10.01 11.44 5.79
C ASP A 14 -10.03 12.90 5.27
N ARG A 15 -9.27 13.81 5.87
CA ARG A 15 -9.38 15.26 5.61
C ARG A 15 -8.17 15.94 4.99
N THR A 16 -7.02 15.28 4.83
CA THR A 16 -5.81 15.96 4.36
C THR A 16 -4.86 15.08 3.56
N ASN A 17 -4.50 15.57 2.36
CA ASN A 17 -3.38 15.05 1.55
C ASN A 17 -2.01 15.36 2.20
N ASP A 18 -1.96 16.35 3.09
CA ASP A 18 -0.77 16.74 3.85
C ASP A 18 -0.57 15.92 5.13
N TRP A 19 -1.40 14.90 5.38
CA TRP A 19 -1.23 14.06 6.55
C TRP A 19 0.09 13.25 6.43
N PRO A 20 0.93 13.21 7.48
CA PRO A 20 2.22 12.52 7.40
C PRO A 20 2.10 10.98 7.39
N ARG A 21 0.92 10.44 7.72
CA ARG A 21 0.68 9.00 7.85
C ARG A 21 -0.20 8.49 6.72
N TRP A 22 0.39 7.69 5.86
CA TRP A 22 -0.26 7.02 4.73
C TRP A 22 -0.18 5.51 4.91
N PHE A 23 -1.03 4.78 4.21
CA PHE A 23 -1.04 3.33 4.21
C PHE A 23 -1.41 2.81 2.83
N VAL A 24 -1.09 1.55 2.55
CA VAL A 24 -1.54 0.85 1.34
C VAL A 24 -2.85 0.13 1.63
N ALA A 25 -3.85 0.40 0.80
CA ALA A 25 -5.17 -0.21 0.86
C ALA A 25 -5.37 -1.19 -0.30
N ASP A 26 -6.04 -2.31 -0.05
CA ASP A 26 -6.42 -3.30 -1.07
C ASP A 26 -7.89 -3.11 -1.50
N ARG A 27 -8.13 -2.77 -2.77
CA ARG A 27 -9.48 -2.60 -3.34
C ARG A 27 -10.30 -3.89 -3.29
N SER A 28 -9.69 -5.05 -3.46
CA SER A 28 -10.40 -6.34 -3.44
C SER A 28 -10.93 -6.67 -2.05
N LYS A 29 -10.34 -6.09 -1.00
CA LYS A 29 -10.75 -6.21 0.41
C LYS A 29 -11.51 -4.97 0.91
N GLY A 30 -12.12 -4.18 0.00
CA GLY A 30 -12.90 -3.00 0.39
C GLY A 30 -12.09 -1.81 0.90
N GLY A 31 -10.80 -1.72 0.57
CA GLY A 31 -9.91 -0.64 1.02
C GLY A 31 -9.26 -0.90 2.39
N MET A 32 -9.17 -2.17 2.80
CA MET A 32 -8.48 -2.58 4.03
C MET A 32 -6.99 -2.24 3.98
N ASN A 33 -6.43 -1.77 5.10
CA ASN A 33 -5.00 -1.51 5.23
C ASN A 33 -4.22 -2.84 5.21
N VAL A 34 -3.37 -3.01 4.20
CA VAL A 34 -2.52 -4.21 3.98
C VAL A 34 -1.03 -3.88 4.06
N THR A 35 -0.67 -2.70 4.57
CA THR A 35 0.72 -2.21 4.60
C THR A 35 1.65 -3.18 5.32
N ALA A 36 1.23 -3.72 6.46
CA ALA A 36 2.03 -4.67 7.23
C ALA A 36 2.24 -5.99 6.47
N ASP A 37 1.21 -6.49 5.78
CA ASP A 37 1.30 -7.72 4.99
C ASP A 37 2.29 -7.53 3.82
N LEU A 38 2.18 -6.41 3.10
CA LEU A 38 3.09 -6.08 1.99
C LEU A 38 4.54 -5.87 2.47
N ILE A 39 4.76 -5.19 3.59
CA ILE A 39 6.14 -5.01 4.12
C ILE A 39 6.77 -6.36 4.47
N ARG A 40 6.01 -7.28 5.05
CA ARG A 40 6.49 -8.64 5.36
C ARG A 40 6.85 -9.42 4.10
N GLU A 41 6.06 -9.25 3.03
CA GLU A 41 6.25 -9.94 1.76
C GLU A 41 7.43 -9.39 0.95
N TYR A 42 7.59 -8.06 0.89
CA TYR A 42 8.53 -7.42 -0.05
C TYR A 42 9.80 -6.84 0.60
N ARG A 43 9.77 -6.49 1.89
CA ARG A 43 10.77 -5.58 2.51
C ARG A 43 11.46 -6.13 3.76
N ASN A 44 11.31 -7.42 4.04
CA ASN A 44 11.89 -8.19 5.16
C ASN A 44 11.01 -8.20 6.44
N PRO A 45 10.67 -9.39 7.01
CA PRO A 45 9.79 -9.54 8.17
C PRO A 45 10.24 -8.86 9.47
N ASP A 46 11.51 -8.48 9.62
CA ASP A 46 11.99 -7.73 10.80
C ASP A 46 11.48 -6.28 10.87
N HIS A 47 10.91 -5.75 9.77
CA HIS A 47 10.14 -4.50 9.79
C HIS A 47 8.72 -4.73 10.34
N CYS A 48 8.62 -5.35 11.51
CA CYS A 48 7.37 -5.52 12.24
C CYS A 48 6.87 -4.17 12.77
N GLY A 49 5.83 -3.60 12.14
CA GLY A 49 4.97 -2.62 12.81
C GLY A 49 4.63 -1.33 12.05
N GLY A 50 5.13 -1.14 10.83
CA GLY A 50 4.79 0.03 10.03
C GLY A 50 3.37 -0.04 9.44
N VAL A 51 2.32 0.16 10.25
CA VAL A 51 0.93 0.30 9.76
C VAL A 51 0.77 1.57 8.92
N PHE A 52 1.68 2.53 9.11
CA PHE A 52 1.73 3.79 8.41
C PHE A 52 3.14 4.10 7.90
N LEU A 53 3.18 4.70 6.71
CA LEU A 53 4.37 5.12 5.99
C LEU A 53 4.22 6.59 5.58
N PRO A 54 5.31 7.30 5.25
CA PRO A 54 5.21 8.53 4.47
C PRO A 54 4.50 8.28 3.14
N ARG A 55 3.85 9.31 2.59
CA ARG A 55 3.13 9.25 1.31
C ARG A 55 3.92 8.57 0.20
N ILE A 56 5.15 9.05 -0.04
CA ILE A 56 6.03 8.56 -1.11
C ILE A 56 6.32 7.06 -0.94
N ALA A 57 6.55 6.61 0.30
CA ALA A 57 6.80 5.20 0.58
C ALA A 57 5.54 4.34 0.40
N ALA A 58 4.36 4.83 0.78
CA ALA A 58 3.10 4.13 0.53
C ALA A 58 2.77 4.04 -0.97
N GLU A 59 3.00 5.11 -1.73
CA GLU A 59 2.81 5.13 -3.18
C GLU A 59 3.79 4.16 -3.89
N ALA A 60 5.06 4.17 -3.51
CA ALA A 60 6.06 3.24 -4.04
C ALA A 60 5.71 1.78 -3.73
N LEU A 61 5.32 1.47 -2.48
CA LEU A 61 4.92 0.11 -2.09
C LEU A 61 3.67 -0.36 -2.83
N ALA A 62 2.68 0.52 -3.03
CA ALA A 62 1.51 0.19 -3.83
C ALA A 62 1.87 -0.08 -5.30
N ALA A 63 2.75 0.73 -5.90
CA ALA A 63 3.22 0.53 -7.26
C ALA A 63 3.97 -0.81 -7.41
N GLU A 64 4.87 -1.11 -6.47
CA GLU A 64 5.63 -2.37 -6.41
C GLU A 64 4.69 -3.59 -6.31
N ALA A 65 3.73 -3.56 -5.38
CA ALA A 65 2.77 -4.64 -5.20
C ALA A 65 1.86 -4.87 -6.43
N ASN A 66 1.48 -3.80 -7.13
CA ASN A 66 0.71 -3.92 -8.38
C ASN A 66 1.57 -4.43 -9.54
N GLY A 67 2.86 -4.06 -9.59
CA GLY A 67 3.81 -4.57 -10.59
C GLY A 67 4.11 -6.06 -10.39
N ALA A 68 4.36 -6.48 -9.15
CA ALA A 68 4.55 -7.90 -8.80
C ALA A 68 3.28 -8.74 -9.06
N SER A 69 2.10 -8.16 -8.90
CA SER A 69 0.83 -8.82 -9.24
C SER A 69 0.58 -8.93 -10.76
N HIS A 70 1.36 -8.22 -11.59
CA HIS A 70 1.23 -8.20 -13.05
C HIS A 70 2.32 -9.00 -13.77
N ASP A 71 3.11 -9.79 -13.04
CA ASP A 71 4.11 -10.70 -13.61
C ASP A 71 3.56 -12.13 -13.63
N PRO A 72 2.99 -12.60 -14.76
CA PRO A 72 2.89 -14.02 -15.03
C PRO A 72 4.15 -14.47 -15.77
N HIS A 73 5.02 -15.19 -15.06
CA HIS A 73 6.05 -16.09 -15.60
C HIS A 73 7.31 -15.49 -16.24
#